data_AF-A0A4Z0A7K7-F1
#
_entry.id   AF-A0A4Z0A7K7-F1
#
_cell.length_a   1.000
_cell.length_b   1.000
_cell.length_c   1.000
_cell.angle_alpha   90.00
_cell.angle_beta   90.00
_cell.angle_gamma   90.00
#
_symmetry.space_group_name_H-M   'P 1'
#
loop_
_entity.id
_entity.type
_entity.pdbx_description
1 polymer ?
#
loop_
_entity_poly.entity_id
_entity_poly.type
_entity_poly.pdbx_seq_one_letter_code
_entity_poly.pdbx_strand_id
1 'polypeptide(L)'
;MRHSIANIDDDPLTNAIAPPPDETPQQRAARESAEAEARRVSDEIDELLRAERNAARKRKPPVKVLLLGQSESGPSRRSAPGH
;
A
#
# COMPACT_ATOMS: atom_id res chain seq x y z
N MET A 1 -6.00 14.79 -26.59
CA MET A 1 -6.19 13.33 -26.54
C MET A 1 -7.36 13.04 -25.61
N ARG A 2 -8.53 12.72 -26.18
CA ARG A 2 -9.69 12.28 -25.41
C ARG A 2 -9.45 10.81 -25.13
N HIS A 3 -9.28 10.42 -23.86
CA HIS A 3 -9.19 9.02 -23.50
C HIS A 3 -10.51 8.37 -23.91
N SER A 4 -10.43 7.44 -24.87
CA SER A 4 -11.54 6.56 -25.21
C SER A 4 -11.99 5.92 -23.90
N ILE A 5 -13.22 6.20 -23.49
CA ILE A 5 -13.93 5.41 -22.48
C ILE A 5 -14.01 4.01 -23.08
N ALA A 6 -13.09 3.14 -22.67
CA ALA A 6 -13.20 1.72 -22.91
C ALA A 6 -14.55 1.30 -22.31
N ASN A 7 -15.32 0.54 -23.08
CA ASN A 7 -16.64 0.05 -22.71
C ASN A 7 -16.53 -0.65 -21.35
N ILE A 8 -17.01 -0.02 -20.27
CA ILE A 8 -16.76 -0.43 -18.88
C ILE A 8 -17.35 -1.84 -18.62
N ASP A 9 -18.36 -2.21 -19.40
CA ASP A 9 -19.07 -3.49 -19.34
C ASP A 9 -18.24 -4.69 -19.85
N ASP A 10 -17.20 -4.47 -20.66
CA ASP A 10 -16.31 -5.52 -21.17
C ASP A 10 -14.93 -5.56 -20.47
N ASP A 11 -14.72 -4.73 -19.44
CA ASP A 11 -13.47 -4.76 -18.68
C ASP A 11 -13.44 -6.00 -17.76
N PRO A 12 -12.46 -6.91 -17.90
CA PRO A 12 -12.33 -8.09 -17.04
C PRO A 12 -12.23 -7.73 -15.55
N LEU A 13 -11.70 -6.55 -15.20
CA LEU A 13 -11.62 -6.09 -13.83
C LEU A 13 -13.00 -5.68 -13.29
N THR A 14 -13.80 -4.97 -14.09
CA THR A 14 -15.18 -4.60 -13.74
C THR A 14 -16.02 -5.84 -13.47
N ASN A 15 -15.93 -6.84 -14.35
CA ASN A 15 -16.66 -8.09 -14.21
C ASN A 15 -16.22 -8.92 -12.99
N ALA A 16 -14.95 -8.82 -12.59
CA ALA A 16 -14.42 -9.52 -11.41
C ALA A 16 -14.83 -8.85 -10.07
N ILE A 17 -15.04 -7.53 -10.07
CA ILE A 17 -15.37 -6.75 -8.86
C ILE A 17 -16.89 -6.49 -8.75
N ALA A 18 -17.65 -6.76 -9.82
CA ALA A 18 -19.10 -6.57 -9.85
C ALA A 18 -19.78 -7.30 -8.67
N PRO A 19 -20.72 -6.65 -7.96
CA PRO A 19 -21.44 -7.29 -6.87
C PRO A 19 -22.29 -8.44 -7.42
N PRO A 20 -22.47 -9.53 -6.65
CA PRO A 20 -23.30 -10.64 -7.06
C PRO A 20 -24.75 -10.19 -7.29
N PRO A 21 -25.43 -10.67 -8.34
CA PRO A 21 -26.77 -10.23 -8.69
C PRO A 21 -27.84 -10.58 -7.62
N ASP A 22 -27.57 -11.56 -6.76
CA ASP A 22 -28.45 -12.03 -5.68
C ASP A 22 -28.13 -11.36 -4.31
N GLU A 23 -27.74 -10.08 -4.31
CA GLU A 23 -27.42 -9.33 -3.09
C GLU A 23 -28.69 -8.95 -2.29
N THR A 24 -28.78 -9.40 -1.04
CA THR A 24 -29.83 -8.95 -0.10
C THR A 24 -29.57 -7.52 0.40
N PRO A 25 -30.60 -6.78 0.84
CA PRO A 25 -30.41 -5.43 1.40
C PRO A 25 -29.41 -5.37 2.56
N GLN A 26 -29.31 -6.42 3.38
CA GLN A 26 -28.32 -6.48 4.46
C GLN A 26 -26.89 -6.65 3.93
N GLN A 27 -26.69 -7.45 2.88
CA GLN A 27 -25.37 -7.64 2.26
C GLN A 27 -24.88 -6.36 1.59
N ARG A 28 -25.79 -5.59 0.98
CA ARG A 28 -25.47 -4.26 0.44
C ARG A 28 -24.97 -3.30 1.52
N ALA A 29 -25.68 -3.22 2.64
CA ALA A 29 -25.28 -2.36 3.75
C ALA A 29 -23.92 -2.79 4.34
N ALA A 30 -23.66 -4.09 4.44
CA ALA A 30 -22.37 -4.61 4.85
C ALA A 30 -21.24 -4.18 3.89
N ARG A 31 -21.47 -4.27 2.58
CA ARG A 31 -20.51 -3.81 1.56
C ARG A 31 -20.26 -2.31 1.65
N GLU A 32 -21.31 -1.49 1.71
CA GLU A 32 -21.18 -0.04 1.86
C GLU A 32 -20.41 0.34 3.11
N SER A 33 -20.64 -0.35 4.23
CA SER A 33 -19.87 -0.13 5.47
C SER A 33 -18.39 -0.52 5.30
N ALA A 34 -18.11 -1.64 4.63
CA ALA A 34 -16.74 -2.08 4.36
C ALA A 34 -16.01 -1.11 3.42
N GLU A 35 -16.69 -0.60 2.39
CA GLU A 35 -16.15 0.42 1.48
C GLU A 35 -15.88 1.74 2.23
N ALA A 36 -16.79 2.14 3.14
CA ALA A 36 -16.60 3.33 3.97
C ALA A 36 -15.39 3.19 4.92
N GLU A 37 -15.23 2.03 5.56
CA GLU A 37 -14.07 1.73 6.40
C GLU A 37 -12.78 1.71 5.57
N ALA A 38 -12.78 1.03 4.43
CA ALA A 38 -11.64 1.00 3.51
C ALA A 38 -11.24 2.41 3.06
N ARG A 39 -12.22 3.27 2.76
CA ARG A 39 -11.98 4.67 2.43
C ARG A 39 -11.36 5.44 3.58
N ARG A 40 -11.90 5.30 4.81
CA ARG A 40 -11.35 5.95 6.01
C ARG A 40 -9.89 5.57 6.25
N VAL A 41 -9.59 4.28 6.18
CA VAL A 41 -8.23 3.75 6.35
C VAL A 41 -7.30 4.28 5.25
N SER A 42 -7.77 4.31 4.00
CA SER A 42 -6.99 4.85 2.88
C SER A 42 -6.66 6.34 3.07
N ASP A 43 -7.65 7.13 3.48
CA ASP A 43 -7.48 8.56 3.72
C ASP A 43 -6.46 8.79 4.88
N GLU A 44 -6.51 7.98 5.94
CA GLU A 44 -5.54 8.04 7.04
C GLU A 44 -4.11 7.71 6.58
N ILE A 45 -3.95 6.64 5.78
CA ILE A 45 -2.66 6.26 5.20
C ILE A 45 -2.10 7.37 4.33
N ASP A 46 -2.93 7.99 3.50
CA ASP A 46 -2.52 9.09 2.63
C ASP A 46 -2.02 10.29 3.42
N GLU A 47 -2.71 10.65 4.51
CA GLU A 47 -2.27 11.72 5.41
C GLU A 47 -0.93 11.40 6.09
N LEU A 48 -0.76 10.17 6.57
CA LEU A 48 0.52 9.72 7.13
C LEU A 48 1.66 9.79 6.12
N LEU A 49 1.44 9.29 4.89
CA LEU A 49 2.42 9.35 3.81
C LEU A 49 2.77 10.79 3.42
N ARG A 50 1.79 11.69 3.40
CA ARG A 50 2.02 13.13 3.16
C ARG A 50 2.86 13.74 4.27
N ALA A 51 2.54 13.45 5.53
CA ALA A 51 3.30 13.92 6.68
C ALA A 51 4.75 13.42 6.66
N GLU A 52 4.96 12.12 6.40
CA GLU A 52 6.28 11.52 6.27
C GLU A 52 7.07 12.12 5.11
N ARG A 53 6.45 12.29 3.94
CA ARG A 53 7.10 12.94 2.78
C ARG A 53 7.53 14.36 3.12
N ASN A 54 6.67 15.13 3.78
CA ASN A 54 6.99 16.49 4.20
C ASN A 54 8.14 16.52 5.22
N ALA A 55 8.15 15.60 6.19
CA ALA A 55 9.23 15.45 7.15
C ALA A 55 10.56 15.03 6.49
N ALA A 56 10.51 14.09 5.53
CA ALA A 56 11.66 13.63 4.77
C ALA A 56 12.26 14.75 3.91
N ARG A 57 11.43 15.58 3.27
CA ARG A 57 11.89 16.74 2.47
C ARG A 57 12.60 17.79 3.32
N LYS A 58 12.24 17.95 4.60
CA LYS A 58 12.92 18.85 5.55
C LYS A 58 14.25 18.29 6.05
N ARG A 59 14.45 16.97 5.97
CA ARG A 59 15.67 16.30 6.43
C ARG A 59 16.69 16.18 5.30
N LYS A 60 17.98 16.17 5.64
CA LYS A 60 19.03 15.84 4.67
C LYS A 60 18.81 14.39 4.21
N PRO A 61 18.86 14.11 2.89
CA PRO A 61 18.65 12.76 2.39
C PRO A 61 19.72 11.82 2.98
N PRO A 62 19.34 10.63 3.49
CA PRO A 62 20.31 9.69 4.02
C PRO A 62 21.22 9.18 2.91
N VAL A 63 22.53 9.15 3.17
CA VAL A 63 23.50 8.55 2.26
C VAL A 63 23.34 7.02 2.35
N LYS A 64 22.79 6.41 1.29
CA LYS A 64 22.65 4.95 1.20
C LYS A 64 23.95 4.36 0.63
N VAL A 65 24.81 3.84 1.51
CA VAL A 65 26.03 3.13 1.11
C VAL A 65 25.69 1.65 0.95
N LEU A 66 25.81 1.12 -0.28
CA LEU A 66 25.68 -0.31 -0.58
C LEU A 66 27.09 -0.91 -0.65
N LEU A 67 27.48 -1.66 0.39
CA LEU A 67 28.75 -2.38 0.40
C LEU A 67 28.55 -3.75 -0.29
N LEU A 68 29.00 -3.87 -1.54
CA LEU A 68 29.10 -5.16 -2.23
C LEU A 68 30.50 -5.74 -1.99
N GLY A 69 30.59 -6.81 -1.19
CA GLY A 69 31.81 -7.60 -1.01
C GLY A 69 31.55 -9.06 -1.36
N GLN A 70 32.16 -9.54 -2.45
CA GLN A 70 32.24 -10.96 -2.85
C GLN A 70 33.28 -11.70 -1.99
N SER A 71 33.21 -11.58 -0.68
CA SER A 71 34.15 -12.26 0.20
C SER A 71 33.43 -12.67 1.46
N GLU A 72 33.34 -13.99 1.62
CA GLU A 72 32.91 -14.75 2.78
C GLU A 72 33.43 -14.15 4.11
N SER A 73 32.76 -13.12 4.61
CA SER A 73 33.01 -12.55 5.93
C SER A 73 31.68 -12.09 6.48
N GLY A 74 31.00 -13.04 7.13
CA GLY A 74 29.61 -12.90 7.57
C GLY A 74 29.39 -11.66 8.44
N PRO A 75 28.27 -10.94 8.25
CA PRO A 75 27.92 -9.84 9.13
C PRO A 75 27.64 -10.37 10.54
N SER A 76 28.37 -9.82 11.50
CA SER A 76 28.06 -9.79 12.95
C SER A 76 27.88 -11.14 13.65
N ARG A 77 28.98 -11.71 14.15
CA ARG A 77 28.93 -12.55 15.36
C ARG A 77 28.98 -11.63 16.57
N ARG A 78 27.83 -11.55 17.26
CA ARG A 78 27.65 -10.88 18.56
C ARG A 78 28.78 -11.23 19.53
N SER A 79 29.47 -10.20 20.04
CA SER A 79 30.21 -10.26 21.29
C SER A 79 29.19 -10.37 22.44
N ALA A 80 29.21 -11.49 23.18
CA ALA A 80 28.49 -11.61 24.44
C ALA A 80 29.44 -11.31 25.62
N PRO A 81 29.01 -10.61 26.69
CA PRO A 81 29.80 -10.39 27.89
C PRO A 81 29.53 -11.45 28.99
N GLY A 82 30.52 -11.74 29.82
CA GLY A 82 30.44 -12.58 31.04
C GLY A 82 30.72 -14.06 30.75
N HIS A 83 31.61 -14.75 31.46
CA HIS A 83 31.91 -14.71 32.89
C HIS A 83 33.38 -14.98 33.19
#